data_AF-A0A847FSG5-F1
#
_entry.id   AF-A0A847FSG5-F1
#
_cell.length_a   1.000
_cell.length_b   1.000
_cell.length_c   1.000
_cell.angle_alpha   90.00
_cell.angle_beta   90.00
_cell.angle_gamma   90.00
#
_symmetry.space_group_name_H-M   'P 1'
#
loop_
_entity.id
_entity.type
_entity.pdbx_description
1 polymer ?
#
loop_
_entity_poly.entity_id
_entity_poly.type
_entity_poly.pdbx_seq_one_letter_code
_entity_poly.pdbx_strand_id
1 'polypeptide(L)'
;SNSPRDTLARLETMVLMAGMDLPLRAIREQIASALNLVIHQERMRDGTRKVTKITEVQGMEGDVIVMQDLFVFEQQGIEAGKVIGRLKPTGIRPKFVEIMEAANIHLPPTIFGVGRRF
;
A
#
# COMPACT_ATOMS: atom_id res chain seq x y z
N SER A 1 -2.69 -6.64 11.33
CA SER A 1 -1.55 -5.97 10.69
C SER A 1 -1.66 -4.51 11.00
N ASN A 2 -0.60 -3.86 11.48
CA ASN A 2 -0.63 -2.43 11.83
C ASN A 2 0.01 -1.55 10.74
N SER A 3 0.46 -2.17 9.64
CA SER A 3 1.01 -1.48 8.49
C SER A 3 0.89 -2.34 7.21
N PRO A 4 1.09 -1.75 6.01
CA PRO A 4 1.29 -2.51 4.78
C PRO A 4 2.42 -3.54 4.88
N ARG A 5 3.56 -3.16 5.49
CA ARG A 5 4.71 -4.06 5.69
C ARG A 5 4.37 -5.23 6.61
N ASP A 6 3.65 -4.98 7.70
CA ASP A 6 3.18 -6.03 8.61
C ASP A 6 2.25 -7.02 7.90
N THR A 7 1.51 -6.55 6.89
CA THR A 7 0.61 -7.39 6.11
C THR A 7 1.40 -8.40 5.29
N LEU A 8 2.52 -7.98 4.68
CA LEU A 8 3.42 -8.91 3.98
C LEU A 8 4.07 -9.91 4.94
N ALA A 9 4.54 -9.45 6.11
CA ALA A 9 5.11 -10.36 7.12
C ALA A 9 4.10 -11.41 7.63
N ARG A 10 2.82 -11.04 7.73
CA ARG A 10 1.75 -12.00 8.06
C ARG A 10 1.48 -12.98 6.93
N LEU A 11 1.53 -12.55 5.67
CA LEU A 11 1.43 -13.46 4.52
C LEU A 11 2.58 -14.48 4.55
N GLU A 12 3.82 -14.03 4.79
CA GLU A 12 4.97 -14.92 4.97
C GLU A 12 4.71 -15.96 6.06
N THR A 13 4.25 -15.49 7.23
CA THR A 13 3.95 -16.37 8.37
C THR A 13 2.83 -17.37 8.04
N MET A 14 1.76 -16.94 7.38
CA MET A 14 0.64 -17.84 7.00
C MET A 14 1.08 -18.92 6.02
N VAL A 15 1.98 -18.59 5.08
CA VAL A 15 2.54 -19.56 4.12
C VAL A 15 3.40 -20.61 4.85
N LEU A 16 4.24 -20.18 5.78
CA LEU A 16 5.05 -21.10 6.59
C LEU A 16 4.17 -22.02 7.47
N MET A 17 3.11 -21.48 8.05
CA MET A 17 2.17 -22.25 8.87
C MET A 17 1.32 -23.24 8.06
N ALA A 18 1.23 -23.07 6.75
CA ALA A 18 0.53 -24.00 5.86
C ALA A 18 1.31 -25.31 5.63
N GLY A 19 2.51 -25.46 6.20
CA GLY A 19 3.33 -26.67 6.10
C GLY A 19 4.09 -26.80 4.77
N MET A 20 4.15 -25.73 3.98
CA MET A 20 5.01 -25.67 2.80
C MET A 20 6.44 -25.35 3.21
N ASP A 21 7.37 -26.25 2.90
CA ASP A 21 8.79 -26.06 3.17
C ASP A 21 9.45 -25.32 2.00
N LEU A 22 9.08 -24.04 1.85
CA LEU A 22 9.62 -23.15 0.84
C LEU A 22 10.70 -22.25 1.46
N PRO A 23 11.84 -22.03 0.78
CA PRO A 23 12.80 -21.02 1.22
C PRO A 23 12.11 -19.67 1.39
N LEU A 24 12.40 -18.95 2.48
CA LEU A 24 11.77 -17.66 2.80
C LEU A 24 11.84 -16.66 1.64
N ARG A 25 12.98 -16.66 0.93
CA ARG A 25 13.17 -15.85 -0.27
C ARG A 25 12.16 -16.18 -1.37
N ALA A 26 11.90 -17.47 -1.63
CA ALA A 26 10.92 -17.88 -2.63
C ALA A 26 9.50 -17.41 -2.26
N ILE A 27 9.14 -17.46 -0.98
CA ILE A 27 7.86 -16.93 -0.48
C ILE A 27 7.76 -15.42 -0.78
N ARG A 28 8.83 -14.67 -0.49
CA ARG A 28 8.89 -13.24 -0.78
C ARG A 28 8.81 -12.93 -2.27
N GLU A 29 9.48 -13.70 -3.12
CA GLU A 29 9.42 -13.57 -4.57
C GLU A 29 7.99 -13.79 -5.09
N GLN A 30 7.27 -14.78 -4.55
CA GLN A 30 5.86 -15.02 -4.86
C GLN A 30 4.97 -13.86 -4.40
N ILE A 31 5.13 -13.38 -3.16
CA ILE A 31 4.34 -12.26 -2.64
C ILE A 31 4.60 -10.99 -3.46
N ALA A 32 5.87 -10.67 -3.76
CA ALA A 32 6.26 -9.46 -4.46
C ALA A 32 5.83 -9.45 -5.93
N SER A 33 5.75 -10.62 -6.58
CA SER A 33 5.26 -10.75 -7.96
C SER A 33 3.74 -10.79 -8.05
N ALA A 34 3.05 -11.32 -7.03
CA ALA A 34 1.59 -11.48 -7.04
C ALA A 34 0.82 -10.24 -6.57
N LEU A 35 1.45 -9.36 -5.78
CA LEU A 35 0.79 -8.17 -5.22
C LEU A 35 1.33 -6.90 -5.88
N ASN A 36 0.44 -6.08 -6.41
CA ASN A 36 0.79 -4.74 -6.90
C ASN A 36 0.50 -3.65 -5.87
N LEU A 37 -0.60 -3.77 -5.12
CA LEU A 37 -1.10 -2.70 -4.26
C LEU A 37 -1.62 -3.25 -2.93
N VAL A 38 -1.32 -2.54 -1.84
CA VAL A 38 -1.87 -2.77 -0.50
C VAL A 38 -2.64 -1.53 -0.06
N ILE A 39 -3.95 -1.71 0.17
CA ILE A 39 -4.81 -0.67 0.74
C ILE A 39 -4.95 -0.95 2.24
N HIS A 40 -4.29 -0.14 3.06
CA HIS A 40 -4.32 -0.29 4.51
C HIS A 40 -5.42 0.58 5.12
N GLN A 41 -6.24 -0.02 5.98
CA GLN A 41 -7.33 0.62 6.68
C GLN A 41 -7.16 0.47 8.19
N GLU A 42 -7.42 1.55 8.93
CA GLU A 42 -7.37 1.54 10.38
C GLU A 42 -8.71 1.99 10.97
N ARG A 43 -9.00 1.48 12.17
CA ARG A 43 -10.12 1.95 12.98
C ARG A 43 -9.66 3.18 13.76
N MET A 44 -10.28 4.31 13.46
CA MET A 44 -10.04 5.59 14.09
C MET A 44 -10.61 5.62 15.51
N ARG A 45 -10.17 6.60 16.31
CA ARG A 45 -10.61 6.78 17.70
C ARG A 45 -12.10 7.07 17.83
N ASP A 46 -12.71 7.65 16.80
CA ASP A 46 -14.16 7.88 16.68
C ASP A 46 -14.94 6.63 16.24
N GLY A 47 -14.27 5.49 16.10
CA GLY A 47 -14.83 4.22 15.66
C GLY A 47 -14.97 4.07 14.15
N THR A 48 -14.73 5.11 13.36
CA THR A 48 -14.81 5.04 11.89
C THR A 48 -13.64 4.24 11.32
N ARG A 49 -13.82 3.65 10.13
CA ARG A 49 -12.71 3.05 9.38
C ARG A 49 -12.28 4.01 8.28
N LYS A 50 -10.99 4.24 8.16
CA LYS A 50 -10.44 5.07 7.08
C LYS A 50 -9.23 4.37 6.47
N VAL A 51 -9.07 4.55 5.16
CA VAL A 51 -7.84 4.16 4.47
C VAL A 51 -6.74 5.08 4.97
N THR A 52 -5.71 4.51 5.60
CA THR A 52 -4.57 5.27 6.14
C THR A 52 -3.39 5.29 5.20
N LYS A 53 -3.22 4.23 4.43
CA LYS A 53 -2.15 4.11 3.43
C LYS A 53 -2.62 3.38 2.20
N ILE A 54 -2.14 3.83 1.05
CA ILE A 54 -2.19 3.08 -0.20
C ILE A 54 -0.74 2.92 -0.64
N THR A 55 -0.27 1.67 -0.68
CA THR A 55 1.15 1.36 -0.85
C THR A 55 1.32 0.44 -2.03
N GLU A 56 2.20 0.80 -2.96
CA GLU A 56 2.60 -0.04 -4.08
C GLU A 56 3.72 -0.98 -3.65
N VAL A 57 3.65 -2.23 -4.11
CA VAL A 57 4.73 -3.20 -4.00
C VAL A 57 5.59 -3.08 -5.26
N GLN A 58 6.87 -2.77 -5.08
CA GLN A 58 7.80 -2.44 -6.17
C GLN A 58 8.60 -3.65 -6.67
N GLY A 59 8.42 -4.81 -6.04
CA GLY A 59 9.24 -6.01 -6.24
C GLY A 59 10.19 -6.25 -5.06
N MET A 60 11.35 -6.85 -5.35
CA MET A 60 12.38 -7.16 -4.36
C MET A 60 13.70 -6.48 -4.66
N GLU A 61 14.41 -6.11 -3.60
CA GLU A 61 15.82 -5.70 -3.63
C GLU A 61 16.58 -6.60 -2.65
N GLY A 62 17.42 -7.49 -3.19
CA GLY A 62 17.99 -8.59 -2.40
C GLY A 62 16.88 -9.46 -1.80
N ASP A 63 16.87 -9.61 -0.49
CA ASP A 63 15.87 -10.40 0.25
C ASP A 63 14.71 -9.55 0.82
N VAL A 64 14.62 -8.27 0.45
CA VAL A 64 13.64 -7.33 1.01
C VAL A 64 12.60 -6.97 -0.04
N ILE A 65 11.32 -7.12 0.30
CA ILE A 65 10.23 -6.58 -0.52
C ILE A 65 10.23 -5.06 -0.39
N VAL A 66 10.41 -4.38 -1.53
CA VAL A 66 10.39 -2.92 -1.62
C VAL A 66 8.95 -2.45 -1.78
N MET A 67 8.59 -1.43 -1.04
CA MET A 67 7.26 -0.85 -1.03
C MET A 67 7.34 0.66 -1.05
N GLN A 68 6.33 1.30 -1.64
CA GLN A 68 6.28 2.75 -1.73
C GLN A 68 4.87 3.27 -1.47
N ASP A 69 4.73 4.13 -0.47
CA ASP A 69 3.45 4.76 -0.14
C ASP A 69 3.09 5.78 -1.24
N LEU A 70 1.94 5.57 -1.88
CA LEU A 70 1.39 6.47 -2.90
C LEU A 70 0.44 7.49 -2.29
N PHE A 71 -0.29 7.09 -1.25
CA PHE A 71 -1.16 7.97 -0.48
C PHE A 71 -1.02 7.69 1.00
N VAL A 72 -1.05 8.76 1.79
CA VAL A 72 -1.04 8.71 3.25
C VAL A 72 -2.18 9.57 3.77
N PHE A 73 -2.91 9.06 4.74
CA PHE A 73 -3.98 9.80 5.39
C PHE A 73 -3.41 10.89 6.30
N GLU A 74 -3.79 12.12 6.01
CA GLU A 74 -3.46 13.31 6.80
C GLU A 74 -4.69 13.63 7.67
N GLN A 75 -4.60 13.37 8.97
CA GLN A 75 -5.61 13.81 9.92
C GLN A 75 -5.52 15.34 10.06
N GLN A 76 -6.62 16.02 9.78
CA GLN A 76 -6.71 17.48 9.83
C GLN A 76 -7.34 17.98 11.13
N GLY A 77 -8.09 17.12 11.83
CA GLY A 77 -8.69 17.48 13.11
C GLY A 77 -9.75 16.49 13.57
N ILE A 78 -10.59 16.96 14.50
CA ILE A 78 -11.78 16.26 14.98
C ILE A 78 -12.93 17.27 15.00
N GLU A 79 -14.04 16.94 14.33
CA GLU A 79 -15.25 17.75 14.28
C GLU A 79 -16.44 16.94 14.79
N ALA A 80 -17.19 17.49 15.76
CA ALA A 80 -18.32 16.81 16.39
C ALA A 80 -17.99 15.35 16.83
N GLY A 81 -16.78 15.15 17.36
CA GLY A 81 -16.28 13.85 17.80
C GLY A 81 -15.85 12.90 16.69
N LYS A 82 -15.89 13.32 15.41
CA LYS A 82 -15.46 12.53 14.25
C LYS A 82 -14.09 12.98 13.75
N VAL A 83 -13.24 12.03 13.40
CA VAL A 83 -11.92 12.27 12.80
C VAL A 83 -12.11 12.79 11.38
N ILE A 84 -11.60 13.99 11.12
CA ILE A 84 -11.58 14.62 9.80
C ILE A 84 -10.15 14.57 9.25
N GLY A 85 -10.05 14.25 7.97
CA GLY A 85 -8.78 14.15 7.27
C GLY A 85 -8.99 13.65 5.86
N ARG A 86 -7.90 13.57 5.11
CA ARG A 86 -7.93 13.17 3.69
C ARG A 86 -6.73 12.33 3.34
N LEU A 87 -6.88 11.50 2.32
CA LEU A 87 -5.75 10.85 1.67
C LEU A 87 -4.98 11.90 0.86
N LYS A 88 -3.71 12.08 1.19
CA LYS A 88 -2.79 12.98 0.51
C LYS A 88 -1.87 12.13 -0.38
N PRO A 89 -1.74 12.46 -1.68
CA PRO A 89 -0.76 11.81 -2.53
C PRO A 89 0.66 12.17 -2.10
N THR A 90 1.60 11.25 -2.30
CA THR A 90 3.01 11.44 -1.93
C THR A 90 3.85 12.09 -3.02
N GLY A 91 3.32 12.29 -4.23
CA GLY A 91 4.07 12.83 -5.38
C GLY A 91 4.75 11.76 -6.22
N ILE A 92 4.67 10.50 -5.80
CA ILE A 92 5.32 9.36 -6.46
C ILE A 92 4.46 8.87 -7.62
N ARG A 93 5.07 8.71 -8.80
CA ARG A 93 4.41 8.05 -9.94
C ARG A 93 4.44 6.53 -9.74
N PRO A 94 3.28 5.84 -9.71
CA PRO A 94 3.26 4.39 -9.57
C PRO A 94 3.74 3.69 -10.83
N LYS A 95 4.34 2.50 -10.68
CA LYS A 95 4.73 1.64 -11.82
C LYS A 95 3.54 0.90 -12.41
N PHE A 96 2.55 0.51 -11.60
CA PHE A 96 1.36 -0.20 -12.09
C PHE A 96 0.51 0.64 -13.07
N VAL A 97 0.76 1.94 -13.20
CA VAL A 97 0.07 2.79 -14.20
C VAL A 97 0.20 2.19 -15.60
N GLU A 98 1.34 1.59 -15.94
CA GLU A 98 1.55 0.93 -17.23
C GLU A 98 0.58 -0.25 -17.44
N ILE A 99 0.29 -1.02 -16.38
CA ILE A 99 -0.68 -2.12 -16.41
C ILE A 99 -2.09 -1.59 -16.59
N MET A 100 -2.43 -0.47 -15.94
CA MET A 100 -3.74 0.17 -16.11
C MET A 100 -3.93 0.75 -17.51
N GLU A 101 -2.91 1.41 -18.05
CA GLU A 101 -2.92 1.93 -19.42
C GLU A 101 -3.11 0.79 -20.43
N ALA A 102 -2.41 -0.35 -20.25
CA ALA A 102 -2.61 -1.55 -21.06
C ALA A 102 -4.04 -2.13 -20.95
N ALA A 103 -4.69 -1.95 -19.79
CA ALA A 103 -6.10 -2.28 -19.57
C ALA A 103 -7.08 -1.18 -20.04
N ASN A 104 -6.59 -0.18 -20.77
CA ASN A 104 -7.34 0.97 -21.26
C ASN A 104 -7.90 1.89 -20.15
N ILE A 105 -7.34 1.81 -18.94
CA ILE A 105 -7.65 2.64 -17.78
C ILE A 105 -6.59 3.75 -17.67
N HIS A 106 -7.01 4.97 -17.97
CA HIS A 106 -6.12 6.12 -17.96
C HIS A 106 -6.25 6.88 -16.63
N LEU A 107 -5.17 6.93 -15.86
CA LEU A 107 -5.11 7.70 -14.62
C LEU A 107 -4.28 8.98 -14.83
N PRO A 108 -4.86 10.18 -14.66
CA PRO A 108 -4.09 11.40 -14.77
C PRO A 108 -3.00 11.47 -13.67
N PRO A 109 -1.74 11.80 -14.00
CA PRO A 109 -0.62 11.82 -13.04
C PRO A 109 -0.85 12.74 -11.83
N THR A 110 -1.70 13.76 -12.00
CA THR A 110 -2.07 14.74 -10.96
C THR A 110 -2.76 14.09 -9.76
N ILE A 111 -3.39 12.93 -9.92
CA ILE A 111 -3.98 12.14 -8.83
C ILE A 111 -2.91 11.76 -7.80
N PHE A 112 -1.71 11.43 -8.26
CA PHE A 112 -0.58 11.05 -7.41
C PHE A 112 0.27 12.26 -6.99
N GLY A 113 -0.20 13.48 -7.20
CA GLY A 113 0.50 14.71 -6.81
C GLY A 113 1.66 15.09 -7.73
N VAL A 114 1.88 14.34 -8.82
CA VAL A 114 2.92 14.64 -9.82
C VAL A 114 2.58 15.99 -10.49
N GLY A 115 3.48 16.97 -10.35
CA GLY A 115 3.34 18.30 -10.95
C GLY A 115 2.77 19.41 -10.06
N ARG A 116 2.37 19.13 -8.81
CA ARG A 116 2.08 20.19 -7.82
C ARG A 116 3.35 20.51 -7.03
N ARG A 117 3.89 21.72 -7.21
CA ARG A 117 4.82 22.32 -6.22
C ARG A 117 3.98 22.63 -4.97
N PHE A 118 4.38 22.08 -3.83
CA PHE A 118 3.83 22.44 -2.52
C PHE A 118 4.54 23.68 -1.98
#